data_AF-A0A7H1QBM3-F1
#
_entry.id   AF-A0A7H1QBM3-F1
#
_cell.length_a   1.000
_cell.length_b   1.000
_cell.length_c   1.000
_cell.angle_alpha   90.00
_cell.angle_beta   90.00
_cell.angle_gamma   90.00
#
_symmetry.space_group_name_H-M   'P 1'
#
loop_
_entity.id
_entity.type
_entity.pdbx_description
1 polymer ?
#
loop_
_entity_poly.entity_id
_entity_poly.type
_entity_poly.pdbx_seq_one_letter_code
_entity_poly.pdbx_strand_id
1 'polypeptide(L)'
;MTSEPLPNGTEQAFVIGTDRAAWTNWSLPDGSWYGWESMGGVTRSGISIWDASDGGWVFSIVVTGTDGNPWHRTRSAGGTWSPWSLPTRPEPDYNASC
;
A
#
# COMPACT_ATOMS: atom_id res chain seq x y z
N MET A 1 9.12 -7.25 2.62
CA MET A 1 8.51 -6.12 3.36
C MET A 1 8.78 -4.88 2.56
N THR A 2 7.79 -4.00 2.45
CA THR A 2 7.86 -2.75 1.68
C THR A 2 7.49 -1.62 2.63
N SER A 3 8.14 -0.48 2.57
CA SER A 3 7.82 0.65 3.45
C SER A 3 7.96 1.99 2.73
N GLU A 4 7.19 2.98 3.21
CA GLU A 4 7.14 4.34 2.69
C GLU A 4 7.46 5.34 3.82
N PRO A 5 8.48 6.20 3.66
CA PRO A 5 8.73 7.29 4.61
C PRO A 5 7.65 8.37 4.48
N LEU A 6 7.14 8.82 5.61
CA LEU A 6 6.19 9.93 5.68
C LEU A 6 6.93 11.26 5.96
N PRO A 7 6.42 12.40 5.48
CA PRO A 7 7.11 13.69 5.60
C PRO A 7 7.36 14.19 7.03
N ASN A 8 6.66 13.65 8.02
CA ASN A 8 6.88 13.96 9.44
C ASN A 8 8.03 13.15 10.07
N GLY A 9 8.78 12.36 9.28
CA GLY A 9 9.85 11.50 9.76
C GLY A 9 9.37 10.18 10.35
N THR A 10 8.07 9.90 10.30
CA THR A 10 7.53 8.56 10.56
C THR A 10 7.57 7.72 9.28
N GLU A 11 7.26 6.43 9.38
CA GLU A 11 7.33 5.48 8.27
C GLU A 11 6.12 4.56 8.32
N GLN A 12 5.60 4.20 7.15
CA GLN A 12 4.50 3.25 7.00
C GLN A 12 5.03 1.97 6.34
N ALA A 13 4.98 0.85 7.05
CA ALA A 13 5.41 -0.46 6.58
C ALA A 13 4.24 -1.33 6.13
N PHE A 14 4.53 -2.22 5.19
CA PHE A 14 3.57 -3.12 4.56
C PHE A 14 4.15 -4.52 4.37
N VAL A 15 3.34 -5.53 4.68
CA VAL A 15 3.69 -6.94 4.52
C VAL A 15 2.49 -7.76 4.07
N ILE A 16 2.77 -8.89 3.44
CA ILE A 16 1.77 -9.94 3.21
C ILE A 16 1.92 -10.98 4.31
N GLY A 17 0.83 -11.23 5.03
CA GLY A 17 0.78 -12.24 6.06
C GLY A 17 0.71 -13.65 5.46
N THR A 18 0.94 -14.67 6.29
CA THR A 18 0.78 -16.08 5.90
C THR A 18 -0.67 -16.45 5.56
N ASP A 19 -1.61 -15.63 6.03
CA ASP A 19 -3.04 -15.67 5.73
C ASP A 19 -3.38 -15.08 4.35
N ARG A 20 -2.37 -14.64 3.58
CA ARG A 20 -2.51 -13.95 2.28
C ARG A 20 -3.19 -12.59 2.38
N ALA A 21 -3.38 -12.04 3.59
CA ALA A 21 -3.87 -10.69 3.76
C ALA A 21 -2.74 -9.66 3.68
N ALA A 22 -3.08 -8.45 3.22
CA ALA A 22 -2.17 -7.32 3.35
C ALA A 22 -2.27 -6.74 4.76
N TRP A 23 -1.12 -6.42 5.34
CA TRP A 23 -0.99 -5.84 6.66
C TRP A 23 -0.19 -4.55 6.57
N THR A 24 -0.58 -3.56 7.37
CA THR A 24 0.14 -2.30 7.51
C THR A 24 0.48 -2.02 8.95
N ASN A 25 1.59 -1.33 9.16
CA ASN A 25 2.01 -0.81 10.46
C ASN A 25 2.70 0.54 10.21
N TRP A 26 2.69 1.43 11.19
CA TRP A 26 3.36 2.72 11.07
C TRP A 26 4.07 3.10 12.35
N SER A 27 5.17 3.82 12.20
CA SER A 27 5.87 4.40 13.33
C SER A 27 5.18 5.67 13.81
N LEU A 28 5.34 5.94 15.10
CA LEU A 28 4.88 7.15 15.77
C LEU A 28 6.08 8.09 15.98
N PRO A 29 5.84 9.39 16.22
CA PRO A 29 6.92 10.37 16.41
C PRO A 29 7.85 10.07 17.59
N ASP A 30 7.40 9.24 18.55
CA ASP A 30 8.20 8.78 19.69
C ASP A 30 9.10 7.57 19.36
N GLY A 31 9.09 7.10 18.11
CA GLY A 31 9.84 5.94 17.63
C GLY A 31 9.18 4.59 17.92
N SER A 32 8.03 4.57 18.58
CA SER A 32 7.24 3.35 18.76
C SER A 32 6.47 3.00 17.48
N TRP A 33 6.02 1.76 17.37
CA TRP A 33 5.16 1.31 16.28
C TRP A 33 3.73 1.17 16.78
N TYR A 34 2.77 1.60 15.96
CA TYR A 34 1.35 1.53 16.34
C TYR A 34 0.87 0.08 16.49
N GLY A 35 1.38 -0.82 15.65
CA GLY A 35 0.98 -2.22 15.59
C GLY A 35 0.45 -2.60 14.21
N TRP A 36 0.48 -3.90 13.91
CA TRP A 36 0.00 -4.41 12.63
C TRP A 36 -1.52 -4.38 12.55
N GLU A 37 -2.04 -3.67 11.55
CA GLU A 37 -3.44 -3.61 11.20
C GLU A 37 -3.69 -4.39 9.90
N SER A 38 -4.71 -5.25 9.90
CA SER A 38 -5.09 -6.00 8.71
C SER A 38 -5.82 -5.07 7.75
N MET A 39 -5.30 -4.95 6.54
CA MET A 39 -5.98 -4.25 5.44
C MET A 39 -6.93 -5.19 4.69
N GLY A 40 -6.99 -6.47 5.08
CA GLY A 40 -7.72 -7.52 4.38
C GLY A 40 -7.15 -7.79 2.98
N GLY A 41 -8.02 -8.28 2.11
CA GLY A 41 -7.66 -8.72 0.76
C GLY A 41 -7.03 -10.12 0.74
N VAL A 42 -7.05 -10.77 -0.41
CA VAL A 42 -6.36 -12.06 -0.61
C VAL A 42 -5.36 -11.88 -1.74
N THR A 43 -4.10 -11.84 -1.39
CA THR A 43 -2.98 -11.51 -2.27
C THR A 43 -2.15 -12.74 -2.59
N ARG A 44 -1.56 -12.75 -3.78
CA ARG A 44 -0.69 -13.84 -4.25
C ARG A 44 0.76 -13.39 -4.43
N SER A 45 1.01 -12.09 -4.54
CA SER A 45 2.31 -11.48 -4.82
C SER A 45 2.66 -10.39 -3.81
N GLY A 46 3.85 -9.78 -3.96
CA GLY A 46 4.31 -8.68 -3.12
C GLY A 46 3.53 -7.38 -3.29
N ILE A 47 3.81 -6.43 -2.39
CA ILE A 47 3.20 -5.09 -2.37
C ILE A 47 4.13 -4.11 -3.07
N SER A 48 3.57 -3.35 -4.02
CA SER A 48 4.23 -2.19 -4.63
C SER A 48 3.57 -0.90 -4.17
N ILE A 49 4.36 0.14 -3.92
CA ILE A 49 3.88 1.48 -3.56
C ILE A 49 4.03 2.40 -4.77
N TRP A 50 3.03 3.26 -4.96
CA TRP A 50 2.99 4.28 -5.99
C TRP A 50 2.60 5.61 -5.37
N ASP A 51 3.45 6.62 -5.47
CA ASP A 51 3.12 7.96 -5.02
C ASP A 51 1.98 8.56 -5.83
N ALA A 52 0.94 9.01 -5.12
CA ALA A 52 -0.23 9.62 -5.72
C ALA A 52 -0.23 11.15 -5.57
N SER A 53 0.70 11.71 -4.79
CA SER A 53 0.88 13.15 -4.60
C SER A 53 2.35 13.52 -4.46
N ASP A 54 2.71 14.69 -4.98
CA ASP A 54 4.01 15.32 -4.75
C ASP A 54 4.07 15.82 -3.29
N GLY A 55 4.65 15.01 -2.41
CA GLY A 55 4.71 15.29 -0.98
C GLY A 55 4.51 14.10 -0.05
N GLY A 56 4.46 12.85 -0.54
CA GLY A 56 4.58 11.63 0.28
C GLY A 56 3.45 11.31 1.26
N TRP A 57 2.43 12.17 1.38
CA TRP A 57 1.28 11.95 2.27
C TRP A 57 0.21 11.06 1.65
N VAL A 58 0.07 11.10 0.33
CA VAL A 58 -0.92 10.34 -0.45
C VAL A 58 -0.18 9.39 -1.39
N PHE A 59 -0.41 8.11 -1.22
CA PHE A 59 0.15 7.06 -2.06
C PHE A 59 -0.82 5.88 -2.15
N SER A 60 -0.65 5.07 -3.18
CA SER A 60 -1.43 3.86 -3.39
C SER A 60 -0.55 2.64 -3.22
N ILE A 61 -1.10 1.60 -2.62
CA ILE A 61 -0.50 0.27 -2.66
C ILE A 61 -1.20 -0.55 -3.73
N VAL A 62 -0.42 -1.38 -4.42
CA VAL A 62 -0.92 -2.33 -5.42
C VAL A 62 -0.48 -3.73 -5.03
N VAL A 63 -1.42 -4.67 -5.12
CA VAL A 63 -1.22 -6.09 -4.85
C VAL A 63 -1.85 -6.91 -5.97
N THR A 64 -1.32 -8.10 -6.26
CA THR A 64 -2.01 -9.03 -7.17
C THR A 64 -2.93 -9.94 -6.36
N GLY A 65 -4.22 -9.91 -6.68
CA GLY A 65 -5.23 -10.76 -6.07
C GLY A 65 -5.09 -12.23 -6.48
N THR A 66 -5.78 -13.13 -5.78
CA THR A 66 -5.85 -14.55 -6.16
C THR A 66 -6.55 -14.79 -7.49
N ASP A 67 -7.37 -13.84 -7.93
CA ASP A 67 -8.01 -13.79 -9.24
C ASP A 67 -7.03 -13.42 -10.37
N GLY A 68 -5.79 -13.06 -10.03
CA GLY A 68 -4.76 -12.64 -10.99
C GLY A 68 -4.87 -11.16 -11.39
N ASN A 69 -5.86 -10.43 -10.89
CA ASN A 69 -6.00 -9.01 -11.18
C ASN A 69 -5.16 -8.16 -10.22
N PRO A 70 -4.64 -7.01 -10.67
CA PRO A 70 -4.10 -6.01 -9.77
C PRO A 70 -5.26 -5.35 -9.00
N TRP A 71 -5.09 -5.23 -7.70
CA TRP A 71 -5.96 -4.50 -6.79
C TRP A 71 -5.16 -3.38 -6.15
N HIS A 72 -5.77 -2.21 -6.01
CA HIS A 72 -5.14 -1.10 -5.31
C HIS A 72 -5.98 -0.60 -4.14
N ARG A 73 -5.31 0.12 -3.25
CA ARG A 73 -5.91 0.89 -2.16
C ARG A 73 -5.11 2.17 -2.00
N THR A 74 -5.78 3.30 -1.85
CA THR A 74 -5.13 4.61 -1.72
C THR A 74 -5.21 5.09 -0.29
N ARG A 75 -4.07 5.52 0.24
CA ARG A 75 -3.95 6.23 1.51
C ARG A 75 -4.18 7.71 1.27
N SER A 76 -5.14 8.29 1.97
CA SER A 76 -5.31 9.75 2.02
C SER A 76 -4.26 10.40 2.92
N ALA A 77 -4.09 11.72 2.80
CA ALA A 77 -3.13 12.46 3.63
C ALA A 77 -3.42 12.31 5.15
N GLY A 78 -4.69 12.09 5.52
CA GLY A 78 -5.10 11.83 6.91
C GLY A 78 -4.85 10.40 7.41
N GLY A 79 -4.23 9.53 6.60
CA GLY A 79 -3.96 8.14 6.97
C GLY A 79 -5.14 7.18 6.80
N THR A 80 -6.31 7.66 6.38
CA THR A 80 -7.45 6.80 6.03
C THR A 80 -7.24 6.14 4.68
N TRP A 81 -7.63 4.88 4.57
CA TRP A 81 -7.51 4.08 3.35
C TRP A 81 -8.85 3.88 2.62
N SER A 82 -8.87 4.08 1.30
CA SER A 82 -10.01 3.78 0.41
C SER A 82 -10.44 2.30 0.50
N PRO A 83 -11.59 1.82 0.03
CA PRO A 83 -11.77 0.36 -0.16
C PRO A 83 -10.78 -0.19 -1.20
N TRP A 84 -10.61 -1.52 -1.24
CA TRP A 84 -9.91 -2.19 -2.35
C TRP A 84 -10.70 -2.00 -3.65
N SER A 85 -10.03 -1.53 -4.68
CA SER A 85 -10.62 -1.35 -6.02
C SER A 85 -9.69 -1.87 -7.10
N LEU A 86 -10.27 -2.31 -8.20
CA LEU A 86 -9.52 -2.50 -9.44
C LEU A 86 -8.97 -1.14 -9.88
N PRO A 87 -7.80 -1.09 -10.54
CA PRO A 87 -7.36 0.13 -11.20
C PRO A 87 -8.40 0.53 -12.24
N THR A 88 -9.19 1.57 -11.93
CA THR A 88 -10.25 2.05 -12.82
C THR A 88 -9.62 2.84 -13.95
N ARG A 89 -9.32 2.11 -15.04
CA ARG A 89 -8.95 2.51 -16.42
C ARG A 89 -7.71 1.71 -16.84
N PRO A 90 -7.59 1.26 -18.11
CA PRO A 90 -6.32 0.75 -18.62
C PRO A 90 -5.34 1.92 -18.65
N GLU A 91 -4.55 2.09 -17.60
CA GLU A 91 -3.32 2.87 -17.67
C GLU A 91 -2.38 2.12 -18.64
N PRO A 92 -1.83 2.82 -19.66
CA PRO A 92 -0.88 2.23 -20.56
C PRO A 92 0.33 1.76 -19.75
N ASP A 93 0.62 0.48 -19.92
CA ASP A 93 1.94 -0.08 -19.75
C ASP A 93 2.46 -0.18 -18.31
N TYR A 94 1.89 -1.12 -17.53
CA TYR A 94 2.60 -1.75 -16.39
C TYR A 94 3.92 -2.46 -16.81
N ASN A 95 4.31 -2.34 -18.09
CA ASN A 95 5.47 -2.93 -18.75
C ASN A 95 6.24 -1.97 -19.66
N ALA A 96 6.08 -0.63 -19.55
CA ALA A 96 7.00 0.30 -20.23
C ALA A 96 8.33 0.39 -19.46
N SER A 97 9.08 -0.73 -19.45
CA SER A 97 10.53 -0.68 -19.38
C SER A 97 11.04 -0.44 -20.80
N CYS A 98 11.58 0.74 -21.08
CA CYS A 98 12.54 0.95 -22.16
C CYS A 98 13.94 1.12 -21.56
#